data_AF-A0A352A670-F1
#
_entry.id   AF-A0A352A670-F1
#
_cell.length_a   1.000
_cell.length_b   1.000
_cell.length_c   1.000
_cell.angle_alpha   90.00
_cell.angle_beta   90.00
_cell.angle_gamma   90.00
#
_symmetry.space_group_name_H-M   'P 1'
#
loop_
_entity.id
_entity.type
_entity.pdbx_description
1 polymer ?
#
loop_
_entity_poly.entity_id
_entity_poly.type
_entity_poly.pdbx_seq_one_letter_code
_entity_poly.pdbx_strand_id
1 'polypeptide(L)'
;MMSLEDKIFDFSKTLADIADYDNAYSLKLNINDNFFIKASHVVIENNEWLYNIILYENEEIIDSIYCDRIQEELEDIIIFLIEEYVEL
;
A
#
# COMPACT_ATOMS: atom_id res chain seq x y z
N MET A 1 10.41 7.42 18.08
CA MET A 1 9.19 6.90 17.43
C MET A 1 9.27 7.37 15.99
N MET A 2 9.10 6.48 15.01
CA MET A 2 9.20 6.80 13.58
C MET A 2 8.00 7.66 13.15
N SER A 3 8.20 8.64 12.28
CA SER A 3 7.10 9.48 11.76
C SER A 3 6.17 8.67 10.84
N LEU A 4 4.98 9.19 10.54
CA LEU A 4 4.10 8.53 9.58
C LEU A 4 4.71 8.53 8.17
N GLU A 5 5.31 9.65 7.78
CA GLU A 5 6.02 9.81 6.50
C GLU A 5 7.10 8.75 6.33
N ASP A 6 7.97 8.55 7.33
CA ASP A 6 9.02 7.52 7.30
C ASP A 6 8.42 6.10 7.14
N LYS A 7 7.29 5.80 7.81
CA LYS A 7 6.63 4.50 7.71
C LYS A 7 6.04 4.27 6.31
N ILE A 8 5.47 5.31 5.70
CA ILE A 8 4.90 5.24 4.35
C ILE A 8 6.04 4.94 3.37
N PHE A 9 7.14 5.68 3.45
CA PHE A 9 8.32 5.49 2.61
C PHE A 9 8.91 4.09 2.74
N ASP A 10 9.12 3.59 3.97
CA ASP A 10 9.65 2.25 4.19
C ASP A 10 8.69 1.16 3.66
N PHE A 11 7.38 1.37 3.82
CA PHE A 11 6.35 0.44 3.35
C PHE A 11 6.27 0.37 1.82
N SER A 12 6.22 1.53 1.14
CA SER A 12 6.13 1.61 -0.32
C SER A 12 7.38 1.00 -0.97
N LYS A 13 8.56 1.31 -0.42
CA LYS A 13 9.82 0.72 -0.87
C LYS A 13 9.84 -0.79 -0.70
N THR A 14 9.48 -1.29 0.49
CA THR A 14 9.46 -2.75 0.76
C THR A 14 8.49 -3.47 -0.18
N LEU A 15 7.32 -2.88 -0.44
CA LEU A 15 6.32 -3.48 -1.31
C LEU A 15 6.85 -3.67 -2.73
N ALA A 16 7.53 -2.66 -3.26
CA ALA A 16 8.07 -2.71 -4.60
C ALA A 16 9.33 -3.57 -4.71
N ASP A 17 10.23 -3.54 -3.72
CA ASP A 17 11.37 -4.46 -3.66
C ASP A 17 10.89 -5.91 -3.69
N ILE A 18 9.77 -6.21 -3.02
CA ILE A 18 9.15 -7.53 -3.00
C ILE A 18 8.54 -7.90 -4.35
N ALA A 19 7.91 -6.95 -5.05
CA ALA A 19 7.32 -7.20 -6.35
C ALA A 19 8.37 -7.72 -7.34
N ASP A 20 9.59 -7.18 -7.35
CA ASP A 20 10.67 -7.65 -8.24
C ASP A 20 11.03 -9.16 -8.12
N TYR A 21 10.59 -9.86 -7.08
CA TYR A 21 10.87 -11.28 -6.85
C TYR A 21 9.74 -12.25 -7.25
N ASP A 22 8.75 -11.83 -8.04
CA ASP A 22 7.81 -12.73 -8.76
C ASP A 22 7.00 -13.67 -7.86
N ASN A 23 6.71 -13.24 -6.63
CA ASN A 23 6.02 -14.02 -5.62
C ASN A 23 4.88 -13.19 -5.04
N ALA A 24 3.62 -13.61 -5.13
CA ALA A 24 2.52 -12.83 -4.53
C ALA A 24 2.76 -12.59 -3.02
N TYR A 25 2.76 -11.32 -2.63
CA TYR A 25 2.95 -10.89 -1.24
C TYR A 25 1.95 -9.82 -0.85
N SER A 26 1.67 -9.76 0.46
CA SER A 26 0.87 -8.71 1.09
C SER A 26 1.62 -8.10 2.27
N LEU A 27 1.64 -6.77 2.37
CA LEU A 27 2.18 -6.02 3.50
C LEU A 27 1.06 -5.25 4.21
N LYS A 28 1.26 -4.96 5.49
CA LYS A 28 0.35 -4.15 6.32
C LYS A 28 1.08 -2.93 6.91
N LEU A 29 0.50 -1.75 6.75
CA LEU A 29 0.94 -0.48 7.34
C LEU A 29 -0.10 0.00 8.36
N ASN A 30 0.30 0.13 9.63
CA ASN A 30 -0.57 0.76 10.66
C ASN A 30 -0.39 2.28 10.63
N ILE A 31 -1.47 3.01 10.37
CA ILE A 31 -1.49 4.48 10.36
C ILE A 31 -1.74 4.99 11.78
N ASN A 32 -2.81 4.52 12.42
CA ASN A 32 -3.15 4.78 13.82
C ASN A 32 -3.91 3.56 14.42
N ASP A 33 -4.58 3.73 15.55
CA ASP A 33 -5.29 2.63 16.26
C ASP A 33 -6.50 2.10 15.48
N ASN A 34 -7.10 2.91 14.61
CA ASN A 34 -8.30 2.58 13.85
C ASN A 34 -7.98 2.23 12.40
N PHE A 35 -6.97 2.87 11.80
CA PHE A 35 -6.67 2.81 10.37
C PHE A 35 -5.40 2.03 10.04
N PHE A 36 -5.51 1.17 9.02
CA PHE A 36 -4.35 0.51 8.43
C PHE A 36 -4.55 0.28 6.93
N ILE A 37 -3.44 0.19 6.20
CA ILE A 37 -3.42 -0.19 4.79
C ILE A 37 -2.93 -1.63 4.68
N LYS A 38 -3.56 -2.42 3.82
CA LYS A 38 -2.97 -3.65 3.28
C LYS A 38 -2.72 -3.45 1.80
N ALA A 39 -1.48 -3.63 1.38
CA ALA A 39 -1.11 -3.59 -0.02
C ALA A 39 -0.59 -4.95 -0.43
N SER A 40 -1.05 -5.45 -1.56
CA SER A 40 -0.59 -6.71 -2.14
C SER A 40 -0.17 -6.48 -3.58
N HIS A 41 0.75 -7.30 -4.06
CA HIS A 41 1.04 -7.38 -5.48
C HIS A 41 0.66 -8.76 -6.01
N VAL A 42 0.25 -8.80 -7.27
CA VAL A 42 0.05 -10.04 -8.02
C VAL A 42 0.76 -9.93 -9.36
N VAL A 43 1.42 -11.01 -9.74
CA VAL A 43 1.96 -11.20 -11.09
C VAL A 43 0.79 -11.59 -11.99
N ILE A 44 0.51 -10.78 -13.00
CA ILE A 44 -0.40 -11.12 -14.09
C ILE A 44 0.40 -11.54 -15.33
N GLU A 45 -0.25 -12.19 -16.29
CA GLU A 45 0.41 -12.73 -17.49
C GLU A 45 1.29 -11.67 -18.19
N ASN A 46 2.49 -12.05 -18.65
CA ASN A 46 3.53 -11.19 -19.24
C ASN A 46 4.43 -10.39 -18.26
N ASN A 47 4.57 -10.83 -17.00
CA ASN A 47 5.36 -10.13 -15.97
C ASN A 47 4.85 -8.70 -15.72
N GLU A 48 3.55 -8.49 -15.92
CA GLU A 48 2.89 -7.26 -15.50
C GLU A 48 2.55 -7.39 -14.02
N TRP A 49 2.73 -6.31 -13.27
CA TRP A 49 2.48 -6.26 -11.84
C TRP A 49 1.19 -5.49 -11.60
N LEU A 50 0.27 -6.10 -10.88
CA LEU A 50 -0.90 -5.38 -10.39
C LEU A 50 -0.78 -5.23 -8.87
N TYR A 51 -0.76 -3.99 -8.41
CA TYR A 51 -0.89 -3.68 -7.00
C TYR A 51 -2.37 -3.50 -6.64
N ASN A 52 -2.74 -4.06 -5.49
CA ASN A 52 -4.01 -3.83 -4.83
C ASN A 52 -3.75 -3.23 -3.45
N ILE A 53 -4.12 -1.98 -3.27
CA ILE A 53 -3.92 -1.20 -2.04
C ILE A 53 -5.28 -0.94 -1.43
N ILE A 54 -5.50 -1.44 -0.21
CA ILE A 54 -6.79 -1.37 0.47
C ILE A 54 -6.62 -0.65 1.80
N LEU A 55 -7.45 0.36 2.03
CA LEU A 55 -7.56 1.06 3.31
C LEU A 55 -8.66 0.42 4.17
N TYR A 56 -8.33 0.20 5.44
CA TYR A 56 -9.23 -0.35 6.43
C TYR A 56 -9.41 0.60 7.61
N GLU A 57 -10.62 0.64 8.17
CA GLU A 57 -10.93 1.18 9.49
C GLU A 57 -11.56 0.07 10.34
N ASN A 58 -10.98 -0.20 11.51
CA ASN A 58 -11.50 -1.22 12.45
C ASN A 58 -11.77 -2.59 11.79
N GLU A 59 -10.93 -2.98 10.82
CA GLU A 59 -11.04 -4.22 10.00
C GLU A 59 -12.10 -4.20 8.88
N GLU A 60 -12.88 -3.13 8.73
CA GLU A 60 -13.78 -2.92 7.59
C GLU A 60 -13.03 -2.24 6.44
N ILE A 61 -13.34 -2.63 5.21
CA ILE A 61 -12.76 -2.00 4.00
C ILE A 61 -13.48 -0.67 3.77
N ILE A 62 -12.73 0.43 3.69
CA ILE A 62 -13.28 1.73 3.33
C ILE A 62 -13.09 2.00 1.85
N ASP A 63 -11.88 1.78 1.34
CA ASP A 63 -11.54 2.07 -0.04
C ASP A 63 -10.43 1.15 -0.55
N SER A 64 -10.31 1.03 -1.87
CA SER A 64 -9.29 0.24 -2.54
C SER A 64 -8.90 0.85 -3.88
N ILE A 65 -7.61 0.84 -4.18
CA ILE A 65 -7.05 1.28 -5.45
C ILE A 65 -6.28 0.12 -6.08
N TYR A 66 -6.47 -0.04 -7.39
CA TYR A 66 -5.68 -0.94 -8.23
C TYR A 66 -4.78 -0.10 -9.13
N CYS A 67 -3.48 -0.41 -9.18
CA CYS A 67 -2.57 0.21 -10.13
C CYS A 67 -1.67 -0.84 -10.81
N ASP A 68 -1.49 -0.66 -12.11
CA ASP A 68 -0.73 -1.54 -13.01
C ASP A 68 0.70 -1.03 -13.26
N ARG A 69 1.06 0.14 -12.71
CA ARG A 69 2.31 0.83 -13.05
C ARG A 69 2.99 1.54 -11.86
N ILE A 70 4.23 1.08 -11.64
CA ILE A 70 5.43 1.79 -11.15
C ILE A 70 5.49 2.07 -9.63
N GLN A 71 6.52 1.48 -9.01
CA GLN A 71 6.99 1.68 -7.64
C GLN A 71 6.97 3.14 -7.16
N GLU A 72 7.24 4.10 -8.04
CA GLU A 72 7.30 5.53 -7.75
C GLU A 72 5.94 6.14 -7.32
N GLU A 73 4.81 5.55 -7.72
CA GLU A 73 3.47 6.09 -7.39
C GLU A 73 2.83 5.45 -6.15
N LEU A 74 3.45 4.40 -5.58
CA LEU A 74 2.88 3.69 -4.44
C LEU A 74 2.75 4.58 -3.20
N GLU A 75 3.76 5.43 -2.96
CA GLU A 75 3.77 6.38 -1.86
C GLU A 75 2.65 7.41 -2.03
N ASP A 76 2.53 8.01 -3.21
CA ASP A 76 1.49 9.00 -3.51
C ASP A 76 0.08 8.42 -3.35
N ILE A 77 -0.14 7.17 -3.80
CA ILE A 77 -1.44 6.49 -3.63
C ILE A 77 -1.76 6.28 -2.14
N ILE A 78 -0.77 5.86 -1.35
CA ILE A 78 -0.94 5.66 0.09
C ILE A 78 -1.25 6.98 0.79
N ILE A 79 -0.51 8.04 0.45
CA ILE A 79 -0.74 9.39 0.99
C ILE A 79 -2.15 9.86 0.64
N PHE A 80 -2.56 9.73 -0.63
CA PHE A 80 -3.91 10.10 -1.08
C PHE A 80 -5.00 9.40 -0.26
N LEU A 81 -4.91 8.08 -0.08
CA LEU A 81 -5.88 7.32 0.72
C LEU A 81 -5.92 7.80 2.18
N ILE A 82 -4.76 8.15 2.74
CA ILE A 82 -4.68 8.64 4.11
C ILE A 82 -5.31 10.03 4.21
N GLU A 83 -4.94 10.96 3.34
CA GLU A 83 -5.43 12.34 3.37
C GLU A 83 -6.95 12.44 3.12
N GLU A 84 -7.50 11.57 2.27
CA GLU A 84 -8.93 11.59 1.94
C GLU A 84 -9.81 11.05 3.08
N TYR A 85 -9.32 10.04 3.82
CA TYR A 85 -10.17 9.28 4.76
C TYR A 85 -9.73 9.34 6.22
N VAL A 86 -8.49 9.74 6.50
CA VAL A 86 -7.93 9.73 7.85
C VAL A 86 -7.70 11.16 8.31
N GLU A 87 -8.52 11.63 9.26
CA GLU A 87 -8.25 12.87 9.97
C GLU A 87 -7.07 12.65 10.94
N LEU A 88 -5.87 13.11 10.54
CA LEU A 88 -4.61 12.97 11.30
C LEU A 88 -4.27 14.20 12.16
#